data_AF-A0A060YYZ7-F1
#
_entry.id   AF-A0A060YYZ7-F1
#
_cell.length_a   1.000
_cell.length_b   1.000
_cell.length_c   1.000
_cell.angle_alpha   90.00
_cell.angle_beta   90.00
_cell.angle_gamma   90.00
#
_symmetry.space_group_name_H-M   'P 1'
#
loop_
_entity.id
_entity.type
_entity.pdbx_description
1 polymer ?
#
loop_
_entity_poly.entity_id
_entity_poly.type
_entity_poly.pdbx_seq_one_letter_code
_entity_poly.pdbx_strand_id
1 'polypeptide(L)'
;MHLSLYLLSVGGWTQEDPSCPVEQFYPLENEWKNMASMTNHRGNVAVCGLYGKIYTVGGSDGITYKSNVDRYDPQTNIWSNDVTPLSSPRSGVCLVEMDGYLYALGGYDGMVCTNTVERYNPKMNSWTKQAPMLSRRCGAAAAVMEGQLYVIGGSDGDVPMNTGTV
;
A
#
# COMPACT_ATOMS: atom_id res chain seq x y z
N MET A 1 14.20 4.71 25.15
CA MET A 1 13.07 4.93 24.22
C MET A 1 12.51 3.57 23.87
N HIS A 2 11.32 3.24 24.39
CA HIS A 2 10.65 1.98 24.05
C HIS A 2 9.99 2.18 22.68
N LEU A 3 10.48 1.49 21.65
CA LEU A 3 9.73 1.33 20.41
C LEU A 3 8.60 0.35 20.71
N SER A 4 7.38 0.86 20.90
CA SER A 4 6.19 0.02 20.92
C SER A 4 5.91 -0.43 19.49
N LEU A 5 6.08 -1.72 19.22
CA LEU A 5 5.72 -2.33 17.95
C LEU A 5 4.21 -2.58 17.95
N TYR A 6 3.48 -1.99 17.01
CA TYR A 6 2.05 -2.25 16.82
C TYR A 6 1.87 -2.90 15.45
N LEU A 7 1.03 -3.94 15.38
CA LEU A 7 0.58 -4.52 14.10
C LEU A 7 -0.77 -3.89 13.75
N LEU A 8 -0.92 -3.44 12.52
CA LEU A 8 -2.15 -2.83 12.02
C LEU A 8 -2.66 -3.63 10.83
N SER A 9 -3.91 -4.07 10.92
CA SER A 9 -4.69 -4.62 9.81
C SER A 9 -5.52 -3.48 9.23
N VAL A 10 -5.40 -3.24 7.92
CA VAL A 10 -6.15 -2.21 7.21
C VAL A 10 -6.86 -2.91 6.06
N GLY A 11 -8.19 -2.98 6.10
CA GLY A 11 -8.97 -3.60 5.03
C GLY A 11 -10.17 -4.40 5.53
N GLY A 12 -10.60 -5.37 4.72
CA GLY A 12 -11.93 -5.98 4.85
C GLY A 12 -12.93 -5.15 4.05
N TRP A 13 -12.99 -5.37 2.74
CA TRP A 13 -14.01 -4.78 1.88
C TRP A 13 -14.81 -5.89 1.22
N THR A 14 -16.12 -5.87 1.42
CA THR A 14 -17.08 -6.60 0.60
C THR A 14 -18.13 -5.60 0.09
N GLN A 15 -18.89 -5.98 -0.94
CA GLN A 15 -20.05 -5.15 -1.35
C GLN A 15 -21.11 -5.03 -0.24
N GLU A 16 -21.16 -6.02 0.66
CA GLU A 16 -22.13 -6.07 1.76
C GLU A 16 -21.68 -5.27 2.98
N ASP A 17 -20.37 -5.14 3.18
CA ASP A 17 -19.76 -4.34 4.23
C ASP A 17 -18.60 -3.49 3.65
N PRO A 18 -18.90 -2.27 3.19
CA PRO A 18 -17.88 -1.38 2.66
C PRO A 18 -17.06 -0.72 3.77
N SER A 19 -17.32 -0.98 5.06
CA SER A 19 -16.83 -0.18 6.19
C SER A 19 -15.31 -0.06 6.29
N CYS A 20 -14.54 -0.89 5.59
CA CYS A 20 -13.08 -0.87 5.52
C CYS A 20 -12.46 -0.65 6.92
N PRO A 21 -12.74 -1.57 7.87
CA PRO A 21 -12.30 -1.43 9.23
C PRO A 21 -10.77 -1.43 9.31
N VAL A 22 -10.28 -0.82 10.38
CA VAL A 22 -8.87 -0.77 10.71
C VAL A 22 -8.75 -1.33 12.11
N GLU A 23 -7.92 -2.34 12.27
CA GLU A 23 -7.73 -3.02 13.55
C GLU A 23 -6.27 -2.91 13.97
N GLN A 24 -6.03 -2.56 15.23
CA GLN A 24 -4.70 -2.47 15.82
C GLN A 24 -4.52 -3.57 16.86
N PHE A 25 -3.45 -4.34 16.71
CA PHE A 25 -3.05 -5.34 17.70
C PHE A 25 -2.13 -4.73 18.75
N TYR A 26 -2.46 -4.98 20.01
CA TYR A 26 -1.74 -4.55 21.20
C TYR A 26 -1.02 -5.78 21.79
N PRO A 27 0.30 -5.94 21.58
CA PRO A 27 0.98 -7.21 21.90
C PRO A 27 1.11 -7.51 23.40
N LEU A 28 1.10 -6.48 24.25
CA LEU A 28 1.22 -6.67 25.71
C LEU A 28 -0.09 -7.20 26.29
N GLU A 29 -1.21 -6.72 25.77
CA GLU A 29 -2.57 -7.11 26.15
C GLU A 29 -3.06 -8.33 25.36
N ASN A 30 -2.42 -8.65 24.23
CA ASN A 30 -2.83 -9.67 23.27
C ASN A 30 -4.27 -9.44 22.76
N GLU A 31 -4.61 -8.19 22.47
CA GLU A 31 -5.94 -7.76 22.05
C GLU A 31 -5.90 -7.00 20.73
N TRP A 32 -6.96 -7.15 19.93
CA TRP A 32 -7.25 -6.30 18.79
C TRP A 32 -8.25 -5.22 19.19
N LYS A 33 -8.03 -3.99 18.71
CA LYS A 33 -8.96 -2.87 18.91
C LYS A 33 -9.31 -2.21 17.59
N ASN A 34 -10.57 -1.82 17.45
CA ASN A 34 -11.04 -1.06 16.31
C ASN A 34 -10.49 0.37 16.34
N MET A 35 -9.99 0.81 15.19
CA MET A 35 -9.53 2.16 14.93
C MET A 35 -10.49 2.86 13.97
N ALA A 36 -10.22 4.12 13.62
CA ALA A 36 -11.02 4.84 12.64
C ALA A 36 -10.98 4.12 11.28
N SER A 37 -12.15 3.85 10.72
CA SER A 37 -12.30 3.29 9.37
C SER A 37 -11.73 4.22 8.30
N MET A 38 -11.28 3.65 7.19
CA MET A 38 -10.88 4.44 6.02
C MET A 38 -12.07 5.25 5.50
N THR A 39 -11.85 6.52 5.16
CA THR A 39 -12.90 7.39 4.59
C THR A 39 -13.24 7.05 3.15
N ASN A 40 -12.28 6.48 2.41
CA ASN A 40 -12.42 6.11 1.02
C ASN A 40 -12.53 4.59 0.90
N HIS A 41 -13.76 4.09 0.90
CA HIS A 41 -14.06 2.65 0.89
C HIS A 41 -13.55 1.96 -0.38
N ARG A 42 -12.52 1.11 -0.24
CA ARG A 42 -11.93 0.34 -1.34
C ARG A 42 -11.12 -0.85 -0.83
N GLY A 43 -11.13 -1.94 -1.58
CA GLY A 43 -10.27 -3.11 -1.36
C GLY A 43 -8.98 -3.06 -2.17
N ASN A 44 -8.11 -4.06 -1.98
CA ASN A 44 -6.86 -4.23 -2.71
C ASN A 44 -5.92 -3.01 -2.66
N VAL A 45 -5.97 -2.28 -1.53
CA VAL A 45 -5.03 -1.20 -1.23
C VAL A 45 -3.68 -1.76 -0.85
N ALA A 46 -2.62 -1.04 -1.22
CA ALA A 46 -1.29 -1.29 -0.67
C ALA A 46 -1.13 -0.49 0.63
N VAL A 47 -0.45 -1.05 1.63
CA VAL A 47 -0.30 -0.44 2.96
C VAL A 47 1.18 -0.38 3.33
N CYS A 48 1.66 0.77 3.82
CA CYS A 48 3.04 0.91 4.29
C CYS A 48 3.15 1.99 5.38
N GLY A 49 4.06 1.80 6.33
CA GLY A 49 4.39 2.78 7.35
C GLY A 49 5.49 3.72 6.89
N LEU A 50 5.38 5.02 7.18
CA LEU A 50 6.42 6.01 6.97
C LEU A 50 6.32 7.11 8.03
N TYR A 51 7.43 7.39 8.73
CA TYR A 51 7.53 8.41 9.78
C TYR A 51 6.39 8.35 10.82
N GLY A 52 6.02 7.14 11.26
CA GLY A 52 4.99 6.92 12.28
C GLY A 52 3.55 7.13 11.78
N LYS A 53 3.34 7.25 10.47
CA LYS A 53 2.02 7.28 9.83
C LYS A 53 1.85 6.04 8.96
N ILE A 54 0.60 5.66 8.68
CA ILE A 54 0.28 4.61 7.70
C ILE A 54 -0.23 5.25 6.43
N TYR A 55 0.19 4.71 5.30
CA TYR A 55 -0.26 5.12 3.98
C TYR A 55 -0.99 3.97 3.30
N THR A 56 -2.16 4.26 2.72
CA THR A 56 -2.87 3.35 1.83
C THR A 56 -2.84 3.90 0.42
N VAL A 57 -2.45 3.08 -0.57
CA VAL A 57 -2.21 3.54 -1.95
C VAL A 57 -3.00 2.69 -2.92
N GLY A 58 -3.65 3.34 -3.88
CA GLY A 58 -4.36 2.69 -4.97
C GLY A 58 -5.60 1.93 -4.50
N GLY A 59 -5.93 0.82 -5.15
CA GLY A 59 -7.06 -0.04 -4.79
C GLY A 59 -8.26 0.10 -5.72
N SER A 60 -9.39 -0.54 -5.37
CA SER A 60 -10.61 -0.54 -6.17
C SER A 60 -11.87 -0.64 -5.31
N ASP A 61 -12.94 0.04 -5.72
CA ASP A 61 -14.27 -0.03 -5.10
C ASP A 61 -15.20 -1.07 -5.77
N GLY A 62 -14.64 -1.97 -6.56
CA GLY A 62 -15.36 -2.95 -7.36
C GLY A 62 -15.92 -2.41 -8.69
N ILE A 63 -15.90 -1.09 -8.90
CA ILE A 63 -16.34 -0.44 -10.14
C ILE A 63 -15.16 0.23 -10.84
N THR A 64 -14.35 0.96 -10.09
CA THR A 64 -13.23 1.75 -10.58
C THR A 64 -11.96 1.51 -9.78
N TYR A 65 -10.83 1.62 -10.46
CA TYR A 65 -9.51 1.64 -9.83
C TYR A 65 -9.22 3.05 -9.34
N LYS A 66 -8.46 3.16 -8.24
CA LYS A 66 -8.13 4.43 -7.60
C LYS A 66 -6.65 4.71 -7.71
N SER A 67 -6.29 5.98 -7.79
CA SER A 67 -4.91 6.47 -7.62
C SER A 67 -4.69 7.17 -6.28
N ASN A 68 -5.76 7.35 -5.50
CA ASN A 68 -5.77 8.05 -4.23
C ASN A 68 -4.82 7.40 -3.22
N VAL A 69 -4.28 8.26 -2.37
CA VAL A 69 -3.44 7.90 -1.24
C VAL A 69 -4.07 8.49 0.01
N ASP A 70 -4.40 7.64 0.98
CA ASP A 70 -4.84 8.12 2.28
C ASP A 70 -3.71 7.93 3.30
N ARG A 71 -3.62 8.84 4.25
CA ARG A 71 -2.66 8.80 5.34
C ARG A 71 -3.38 8.78 6.67
N TYR A 72 -3.10 7.75 7.46
CA TYR A 72 -3.60 7.59 8.82
C TYR A 72 -2.57 8.02 9.85
N ASP A 73 -3.04 8.77 10.83
CA ASP A 73 -2.30 9.16 12.02
C ASP A 73 -2.74 8.33 13.23
N PRO A 74 -1.94 7.34 13.69
CA PRO A 74 -2.27 6.54 14.86
C PRO A 74 -2.37 7.35 16.15
N GLN A 75 -1.72 8.53 16.25
CA GLN A 75 -1.76 9.34 17.47
C GLN A 75 -3.09 10.06 17.64
N THR A 76 -3.68 10.50 16.53
CA THR A 76 -4.97 11.22 16.54
C THR A 76 -6.13 10.34 16.14
N ASN A 77 -5.87 9.12 15.67
CA ASN A 77 -6.86 8.19 15.11
C ASN A 77 -7.66 8.83 13.96
N ILE A 78 -6.99 9.54 13.04
CA ILE A 78 -7.63 10.28 11.93
C ILE A 78 -6.98 9.92 10.61
N TRP A 79 -7.82 9.77 9.57
CA TRP A 79 -7.42 9.66 8.17
C TRP A 79 -7.40 11.02 7.49
N SER A 80 -6.45 11.20 6.56
CA SER A 80 -6.28 12.40 5.75
C SER A 80 -6.06 12.04 4.28
N ASN A 81 -6.59 12.86 3.38
CA ASN A 81 -6.49 12.70 1.92
C ASN A 81 -5.65 13.81 1.30
N ASP A 82 -4.61 14.27 2.02
CA ASP A 82 -3.75 15.39 1.64
C ASP A 82 -2.50 14.95 0.86
N VAL A 83 -2.32 13.64 0.66
CA VAL A 83 -1.21 13.06 -0.08
C VAL A 83 -1.54 13.06 -1.58
N THR A 84 -0.59 13.51 -2.41
CA THR A 84 -0.80 13.50 -3.86
C THR A 84 -1.09 12.09 -4.38
N PRO A 85 -2.01 11.93 -5.35
CA PRO A 85 -2.31 10.64 -5.93
C PRO A 85 -1.19 10.13 -6.84
N LEU A 86 -1.22 8.83 -7.14
CA LEU A 86 -0.40 8.23 -8.19
C LEU A 86 -0.72 8.82 -9.57
N SER A 87 0.23 8.73 -10.51
CA SER A 87 -0.01 9.22 -11.89
C SER A 87 -1.02 8.42 -12.69
N SER A 88 -1.37 7.20 -12.27
CA SER A 88 -2.39 6.38 -12.91
C SER A 88 -3.11 5.48 -11.89
N PRO A 89 -4.44 5.35 -11.95
CA PRO A 89 -5.20 4.48 -11.06
C PRO A 89 -4.84 3.00 -11.21
N ARG A 90 -4.74 2.28 -10.09
CA ARG A 90 -4.43 0.84 -10.09
C ARG A 90 -4.70 0.18 -8.74
N SER A 91 -5.05 -1.10 -8.75
CA SER A 91 -5.18 -1.95 -7.55
C SER A 91 -4.06 -2.98 -7.46
N GLY A 92 -3.94 -3.67 -6.31
CA GLY A 92 -2.93 -4.72 -6.14
C GLY A 92 -1.49 -4.19 -6.27
N VAL A 93 -1.30 -2.92 -5.93
CA VAL A 93 0.01 -2.26 -5.85
C VAL A 93 0.81 -2.91 -4.74
N CYS A 94 2.12 -3.04 -4.93
CA CYS A 94 3.02 -3.33 -3.83
C CYS A 94 3.63 -2.02 -3.33
N LEU A 95 3.60 -1.77 -2.01
CA LEU A 95 4.09 -0.53 -1.40
C LEU A 95 5.14 -0.84 -0.34
N VAL A 96 6.29 -0.18 -0.44
CA VAL A 96 7.40 -0.39 0.48
C VAL A 96 8.11 0.92 0.81
N GLU A 97 8.66 1.02 2.01
CA GLU A 97 9.46 2.15 2.46
C GLU A 97 10.95 1.84 2.27
N MET A 98 11.69 2.80 1.70
CA MET A 98 13.15 2.74 1.57
C MET A 98 13.72 4.15 1.66
N ASP A 99 14.71 4.34 2.54
CA ASP A 99 15.43 5.60 2.75
C ASP A 99 14.53 6.83 2.98
N GLY A 100 13.39 6.63 3.65
CA GLY A 100 12.44 7.70 3.96
C GLY A 100 11.51 8.09 2.81
N TYR A 101 11.42 7.26 1.78
CA TYR A 101 10.52 7.38 0.63
C TYR A 101 9.59 6.17 0.54
N LEU A 102 8.39 6.35 -0.03
CA LEU A 102 7.54 5.21 -0.40
C LEU A 102 7.71 4.87 -1.87
N TYR A 103 7.75 3.59 -2.19
CA TYR A 103 7.82 3.07 -3.55
C TYR A 103 6.55 2.27 -3.84
N ALA A 104 5.77 2.74 -4.83
CA ALA A 104 4.61 2.04 -5.36
C ALA A 104 5.02 1.27 -6.62
N LEU A 105 4.88 -0.05 -6.57
CA LEU A 105 5.44 -0.99 -7.54
C LEU A 105 4.31 -1.78 -8.21
N GLY A 106 4.27 -1.75 -9.53
CA GLY A 106 3.31 -2.50 -10.33
C GLY A 106 1.86 -2.19 -9.95
N GLY A 107 1.02 -3.22 -10.02
CA GLY A 107 -0.43 -3.16 -9.83
C GLY A 107 -1.18 -3.43 -11.15
N TYR A 108 -2.50 -3.47 -11.08
CA TYR A 108 -3.42 -3.70 -12.19
C TYR A 108 -4.21 -2.44 -12.50
N ASP A 109 -4.15 -1.96 -13.74
CA ASP A 109 -4.79 -0.70 -14.17
C ASP A 109 -6.24 -0.87 -14.66
N GLY A 110 -6.76 -2.11 -14.64
CA GLY A 110 -8.06 -2.47 -15.18
C GLY A 110 -8.02 -3.23 -16.49
N MET A 111 -6.87 -3.22 -17.17
CA MET A 111 -6.64 -3.99 -18.40
C MET A 111 -5.50 -4.98 -18.24
N VAL A 112 -4.37 -4.55 -17.68
CA VAL A 112 -3.16 -5.38 -17.55
C VAL A 112 -2.42 -5.10 -16.26
N CYS A 113 -1.63 -6.08 -15.81
CA CYS A 113 -0.67 -5.80 -14.75
C CYS A 113 0.46 -4.93 -15.31
N THR A 114 0.99 -4.06 -14.46
CA THR A 114 1.94 -3.00 -14.85
C THR A 114 3.32 -3.28 -14.26
N ASN A 115 4.36 -2.72 -14.87
CA ASN A 115 5.72 -2.74 -14.33
C ASN A 115 6.18 -1.35 -13.86
N THR A 116 5.24 -0.42 -13.69
CA THR A 116 5.55 0.96 -13.34
C THR A 116 6.05 1.04 -11.90
N VAL A 117 6.97 1.97 -11.67
CA VAL A 117 7.48 2.29 -10.33
C VAL A 117 7.38 3.79 -10.12
N GLU A 118 6.78 4.17 -9.00
CA GLU A 118 6.69 5.56 -8.57
C GLU A 118 7.22 5.70 -7.15
N ARG A 119 8.03 6.74 -6.92
CA ARG A 119 8.59 7.07 -5.60
C ARG A 119 7.96 8.35 -5.06
N TYR A 120 7.38 8.27 -3.87
CA TYR A 120 6.81 9.39 -3.14
C TYR A 120 7.86 10.06 -2.25
N ASN A 121 8.02 11.37 -2.42
CA ASN A 121 8.80 12.22 -1.52
C ASN A 121 7.86 12.94 -0.54
N PRO A 122 7.86 12.58 0.77
CA PRO A 122 6.97 13.21 1.74
C PRO A 122 7.28 14.68 2.00
N LYS A 123 8.53 15.14 1.78
CA LYS A 123 8.90 16.56 1.95
C LYS A 123 8.33 17.44 0.85
N MET A 124 8.19 16.89 -0.35
CA MET A 124 7.67 17.60 -1.51
C MET A 124 6.21 17.29 -1.81
N ASN A 125 5.61 16.33 -1.09
CA ASN A 125 4.30 15.75 -1.39
C ASN A 125 4.13 15.48 -2.88
N SER A 126 5.02 14.66 -3.46
CA SER A 126 4.97 14.36 -4.90
C SER A 126 5.52 12.98 -5.21
N TRP A 127 4.94 12.37 -6.24
CA TRP A 127 5.41 11.13 -6.84
C TRP A 127 6.31 11.41 -8.04
N THR A 128 7.36 10.60 -8.17
CA THR A 128 8.31 10.67 -9.29
C THR A 128 8.47 9.28 -9.91
N LYS A 129 8.31 9.17 -11.23
CA LYS A 129 8.53 7.91 -11.95
C LYS A 129 9.99 7.47 -11.80
N GLN A 130 10.20 6.19 -11.56
CA GLN A 130 11.51 5.56 -11.50
C GLN A 130 11.68 4.59 -12.67
N ALA A 131 12.84 3.92 -12.72
CA ALA A 131 13.05 2.82 -13.65
C ALA A 131 11.93 1.76 -13.46
N PRO A 132 11.32 1.26 -14.55
CA PRO A 132 10.28 0.24 -14.45
C PRO A 132 10.89 -1.10 -14.04
N MET A 133 10.07 -1.97 -13.46
CA MET A 133 10.43 -3.38 -13.26
C MET A 133 10.62 -4.08 -14.62
N LEU A 134 11.45 -5.12 -14.65
CA LEU A 134 11.67 -5.93 -15.85
C LEU A 134 10.43 -6.72 -16.28
N SER A 135 9.56 -7.02 -15.33
CA SER A 135 8.33 -7.78 -15.53
C SER A 135 7.14 -7.03 -14.96
N ARG A 136 5.98 -7.18 -15.61
CA ARG A 136 4.70 -6.69 -15.09
C ARG A 136 4.30 -7.53 -13.89
N ARG A 137 3.83 -6.88 -12.82
CA ARG A 137 3.45 -7.57 -11.58
C ARG A 137 2.25 -6.87 -10.95
N CYS A 138 1.29 -7.64 -10.49
CA CYS A 138 0.19 -7.21 -9.62
C CYS A 138 0.07 -8.22 -8.46
N GLY A 139 -0.29 -7.75 -7.26
CA GLY A 139 -0.37 -8.59 -6.06
C GLY A 139 0.99 -9.19 -5.63
N ALA A 140 2.10 -8.54 -6.00
CA ALA A 140 3.43 -8.95 -5.58
C ALA A 140 3.74 -8.54 -4.13
N ALA A 141 4.71 -9.20 -3.52
CA ALA A 141 5.31 -8.78 -2.26
C ALA A 141 6.64 -8.06 -2.53
N ALA A 142 7.03 -7.15 -1.64
CA ALA A 142 8.33 -6.49 -1.69
C ALA A 142 8.95 -6.39 -0.30
N ALA A 143 10.27 -6.38 -0.27
CA ALA A 143 11.06 -6.19 0.94
C ALA A 143 12.28 -5.33 0.62
N VAL A 144 12.76 -4.61 1.64
CA VAL A 144 14.02 -3.87 1.57
C VAL A 144 15.04 -4.57 2.45
N MET A 145 16.21 -4.85 1.88
CA MET A 145 17.33 -5.48 2.57
C MET A 145 18.61 -4.80 2.12
N GLU A 146 19.41 -4.34 3.08
CA GLU A 146 20.69 -3.66 2.81
C GLU A 146 20.59 -2.50 1.80
N GLY A 147 19.53 -1.69 1.90
CA GLY A 147 19.29 -0.54 1.00
C GLY A 147 18.85 -0.92 -0.42
N GLN A 148 18.51 -2.19 -0.65
CA GLN A 148 18.07 -2.70 -1.94
C GLN A 148 16.62 -3.18 -1.85
N LEU A 149 15.85 -2.90 -2.90
CA LEU A 149 14.44 -3.24 -3.01
C LEU A 149 14.28 -4.53 -3.83
N TYR A 150 13.65 -5.53 -3.22
CA TYR A 150 13.35 -6.83 -3.82
C TYR A 150 11.85 -6.97 -4.04
N VAL A 151 11.43 -7.44 -5.21
CA VAL A 151 10.02 -7.70 -5.56
C VAL A 151 9.86 -9.18 -5.92
N ILE A 152 8.95 -9.87 -5.24
CA ILE A 152 8.83 -11.32 -5.29
C ILE A 152 7.38 -11.69 -5.65
N GLY A 153 7.24 -12.62 -6.59
CA GLY A 153 5.94 -13.19 -6.98
C GLY A 153 5.01 -12.20 -7.70
N GLY A 154 3.71 -12.33 -7.43
CA GLY A 154 2.64 -11.62 -8.14
C GLY A 154 2.19 -12.35 -9.42
N SER A 155 1.39 -11.67 -10.25
CA SER A 155 0.92 -12.14 -11.56
C SER A 155 1.21 -11.09 -12.64
N ASP A 156 1.41 -11.49 -13.90
CA ASP A 156 1.39 -10.58 -15.05
C ASP A 156 -0.02 -10.34 -15.63
N GLY A 157 -1.01 -11.10 -15.17
CA GLY A 157 -2.37 -11.11 -15.73
C GLY A 157 -2.72 -12.39 -16.48
N ASP A 158 -1.72 -13.19 -16.88
CA ASP A 158 -1.93 -14.47 -17.57
C ASP A 158 -1.61 -15.68 -16.68
N VAL A 159 -0.58 -15.59 -15.83
CA VAL A 159 -0.16 -16.66 -14.90
C VAL A 159 0.42 -16.14 -13.58
N PRO A 160 0.24 -16.86 -12.44
CA PRO A 160 1.01 -16.60 -11.23
C PRO A 160 2.51 -16.75 -11.50
N MET A 161 3.32 -15.75 -11.12
CA MET A 161 4.76 -15.77 -11.35
C MET A 161 5.50 -16.52 -10.23
N ASN A 162 6.20 -17.58 -10.61
CA ASN A 162 7.19 -18.27 -9.78
C ASN A 162 8.57 -17.61 -9.90
N THR A 163 8.73 -16.35 -9.52
CA THR A 163 10.06 -15.72 -9.51
C THR A 163 10.38 -15.06 -8.18
N GLY A 164 11.22 -15.74 -7.39
CA GLY A 164 12.16 -15.11 -6.48
C GLY A 164 13.43 -14.83 -7.27
N THR A 165 13.62 -13.58 -7.69
CA THR A 165 14.90 -13.14 -8.26
C THR A 165 15.80 -12.70 -7.11
N VAL A 166 16.90 -13.43 -6.97
CA VAL A 166 18.07 -13.17 -6.10
C VAL A 166 18.70 -11.81 -6.38
#